data_AF-A0A4Y8MI64-F1
#
_entry.id   AF-A0A4Y8MI64-F1
#
_cell.length_a   1.000
_cell.length_b   1.000
_cell.length_c   1.000
_cell.angle_alpha   90.00
_cell.angle_beta   90.00
_cell.angle_gamma   90.00
#
_symmetry.space_group_name_H-M   'P 1'
#
loop_
_entity.id
_entity.type
_entity.pdbx_description
1 polymer ?
#
loop_
_entity_poly.entity_id
_entity_poly.type
_entity_poly.pdbx_seq_one_letter_code
_entity_poly.pdbx_strand_id
1 'polypeptide(L)'
;MVAELLLMNGRPELESLTAEVVKEARNRWCDSVARSALYFQLTRVLTASGLVVDEPKVRDTVDREFIHAAGIANIASEWVAMAEQWDATTTLTVRSRRQFRSMILKAGRWMKDRHPETTRADQWTRELAAEYVGAVDRMRVEDYVWKTAGLGAKLGKPSAPAPKRPCLVR
;
A
#
# COMPACT_ATOMS: atom_id res chain seq x y z
N MET A 1 -21.92 -12.21 5.04
CA MET A 1 -21.28 -11.53 6.18
C MET A 1 -22.10 -11.66 7.46
N VAL A 2 -23.34 -11.16 7.54
CA VAL A 2 -24.18 -11.39 8.76
C VAL A 2 -24.46 -12.88 8.97
N ALA A 3 -24.88 -13.60 7.93
CA ALA A 3 -25.05 -15.06 8.00
C ALA A 3 -23.73 -15.78 8.37
N GLU A 4 -22.59 -15.31 7.87
CA GLU A 4 -21.26 -15.85 8.20
C GLU A 4 -20.91 -15.59 9.68
N LEU A 5 -21.24 -14.40 10.21
CA LEU A 5 -21.06 -14.07 11.62
C LEU A 5 -21.94 -14.93 12.53
N LEU A 6 -23.21 -15.13 12.17
CA LEU A 6 -24.13 -15.99 12.92
C LEU A 6 -23.69 -17.46 12.89
N LEU A 7 -23.15 -17.92 11.76
CA LEU A 7 -22.53 -19.25 11.66
C LEU A 7 -21.27 -19.34 12.54
N MET A 8 -20.43 -18.30 12.60
CA MET A 8 -19.28 -18.24 13.51
C MET A 8 -19.69 -18.24 14.98
N ASN A 9 -20.82 -17.62 15.29
CA ASN A 9 -21.41 -17.60 16.64
C ASN A 9 -22.04 -18.96 17.02
N GLY A 10 -22.32 -19.82 16.05
CA GLY A 10 -23.02 -21.10 16.25
C GLY A 10 -24.48 -20.94 16.65
N ARG A 11 -25.03 -19.73 16.56
CA ARG A 11 -26.38 -19.36 16.99
C ARG A 11 -26.97 -18.32 16.04
N PRO A 12 -28.22 -18.50 15.57
CA PRO A 12 -28.84 -17.58 14.63
C PRO A 12 -29.31 -16.27 15.27
N GLU A 13 -29.36 -16.17 16.60
CA GLU A 13 -29.85 -14.99 17.31
C GLU A 13 -28.79 -13.89 17.38
N LEU A 14 -29.15 -12.69 16.90
CA LEU A 14 -28.24 -11.52 16.91
C LEU A 14 -27.86 -11.08 18.33
N GLU A 15 -28.76 -11.29 19.29
CA GLU A 15 -28.59 -10.96 20.71
C GLU A 15 -27.55 -11.85 21.40
N SER A 16 -27.26 -13.02 20.81
CA SER A 16 -26.26 -13.95 21.34
C SER A 16 -24.84 -13.65 20.85
N LEU A 17 -24.65 -12.58 20.06
CA LEU A 17 -23.34 -12.18 19.58
C LEU A 17 -22.47 -11.65 20.71
N THR A 18 -21.30 -12.26 20.87
CA THR A 18 -20.30 -11.85 21.85
C THR A 18 -19.22 -10.97 21.20
N ALA A 19 -18.54 -10.16 22.01
CA ALA A 19 -17.44 -9.32 21.54
C ALA A 19 -16.29 -10.15 20.94
N GLU A 20 -16.08 -11.37 21.42
CA GLU A 20 -15.08 -12.33 20.98
C GLU A 20 -15.34 -12.78 19.54
N VAL A 21 -16.58 -13.15 19.22
CA VAL A 21 -16.96 -13.59 17.86
C VAL A 21 -16.84 -12.44 16.86
N VAL A 22 -17.21 -11.22 17.28
CA VAL A 22 -17.02 -10.01 16.46
C VAL A 22 -15.53 -9.73 16.24
N LYS A 23 -14.67 -9.87 17.26
CA LYS A 23 -13.20 -9.72 17.11
C LYS A 23 -12.61 -10.77 16.18
N GLU A 24 -13.05 -12.02 16.27
CA GLU A 24 -12.59 -13.10 15.39
C GLU A 24 -13.01 -12.84 13.93
N ALA A 25 -14.25 -12.39 13.71
CA ALA A 25 -14.71 -11.98 12.39
C ALA A 25 -13.89 -10.81 11.81
N ARG A 26 -13.50 -9.84 12.66
CA ARG A 26 -12.61 -8.74 12.28
C ARG A 26 -11.26 -9.25 11.74
N ASN A 27 -10.67 -10.24 12.40
CA ASN A 27 -9.40 -10.84 11.97
C ASN A 27 -9.58 -11.60 10.66
N ARG A 28 -10.64 -12.40 10.55
CA ARG A 28 -10.93 -13.20 9.34
C ARG A 28 -11.22 -12.36 8.11
N TRP A 29 -11.78 -11.16 8.27
CA TRP A 29 -12.13 -10.28 7.16
C TRP A 29 -11.09 -9.20 6.85
N CYS A 30 -9.94 -9.21 7.54
CA CYS A 30 -8.98 -8.12 7.49
C CYS A 30 -8.36 -7.87 6.11
N ASP A 31 -8.28 -8.90 5.25
CA ASP A 31 -7.68 -8.81 3.92
C ASP A 31 -8.63 -8.24 2.85
N SER A 32 -9.91 -8.04 3.18
CA SER A 32 -10.92 -7.53 2.25
C SER A 32 -11.40 -6.14 2.64
N VAL A 33 -11.08 -5.14 1.81
CA VAL A 33 -11.53 -3.74 2.00
C VAL A 33 -13.06 -3.65 2.08
N ALA A 34 -13.77 -4.38 1.23
CA ALA A 34 -15.23 -4.40 1.22
C ALA A 34 -15.81 -5.00 2.51
N ARG A 35 -15.26 -6.14 2.97
CA ARG A 35 -15.72 -6.77 4.22
C ARG A 35 -15.35 -5.95 5.45
N SER A 36 -14.22 -5.26 5.43
CA SER A 36 -13.80 -4.34 6.49
C SER A 36 -14.75 -3.14 6.61
N ALA A 37 -15.15 -2.53 5.49
CA ALA A 37 -16.13 -1.44 5.48
C ALA A 37 -17.50 -1.89 6.02
N LEU A 38 -17.96 -3.08 5.60
CA LEU A 38 -19.21 -3.66 6.06
C LEU A 38 -19.15 -4.06 7.55
N TYR A 39 -18.01 -4.54 8.04
CA TYR A 39 -17.77 -4.79 9.46
C TYR A 39 -18.05 -3.53 10.29
N PHE A 40 -17.50 -2.37 9.90
CA PHE A 40 -17.74 -1.11 10.60
C PHE A 40 -19.22 -0.75 10.66
N GLN A 41 -19.95 -0.90 9.55
CA GLN A 41 -21.40 -0.67 9.53
C GLN A 41 -22.14 -1.60 10.49
N LEU A 42 -21.80 -2.89 10.48
CA LEU A 42 -22.43 -3.89 11.35
C LEU A 42 -22.18 -3.58 12.82
N THR A 43 -20.92 -3.34 13.20
CA THR A 43 -20.58 -3.01 14.58
C THR A 43 -21.24 -1.71 15.05
N ARG A 44 -21.39 -0.71 14.17
CA ARG A 44 -22.09 0.53 14.53
C ARG A 44 -23.57 0.29 14.82
N VAL A 45 -24.22 -0.59 14.04
CA VAL A 45 -25.61 -1.01 14.30
C VAL A 45 -25.70 -1.80 15.60
N LEU A 46 -24.80 -2.75 15.85
CA LEU A 46 -24.80 -3.55 17.08
C LEU A 46 -24.56 -2.69 18.34
N THR A 47 -23.68 -1.69 18.27
CA THR A 47 -23.49 -0.71 19.35
C THR A 47 -24.73 0.16 19.56
N ALA A 48 -25.34 0.66 18.48
CA ALA A 48 -26.59 1.44 18.57
C ALA A 48 -27.77 0.62 19.14
N SER A 49 -27.79 -0.69 18.91
CA SER A 49 -28.76 -1.62 19.47
C SER A 49 -28.45 -2.08 20.90
N GLY A 50 -27.33 -1.64 21.49
CA GLY A 50 -26.93 -2.01 22.85
C GLY A 50 -26.41 -3.45 23.00
N LEU A 51 -26.14 -4.15 21.89
CA LEU A 51 -25.73 -5.55 21.87
C LEU A 51 -24.22 -5.74 21.97
N VAL A 52 -23.43 -4.74 21.55
CA VAL A 52 -21.96 -4.77 21.61
C VAL A 52 -21.44 -3.54 22.35
N VAL A 53 -20.68 -3.79 23.42
CA VAL A 53 -20.27 -2.80 24.44
C VAL A 53 -19.09 -1.92 24.00
N ASP A 54 -18.27 -2.39 23.05
CA ASP A 54 -17.12 -1.62 22.56
C ASP A 54 -17.42 -1.04 21.17
N GLU A 55 -17.39 0.29 21.06
CA GLU A 55 -17.48 0.96 19.76
C GLU A 55 -16.33 0.46 18.87
N PRO A 56 -16.60 0.07 17.62
CA PRO A 56 -15.57 -0.37 16.70
C PRO A 56 -14.59 0.77 16.46
N LYS A 57 -13.48 0.76 17.20
CA LYS A 57 -12.37 1.68 16.93
C LYS A 57 -11.98 1.46 15.49
N VAL A 58 -12.10 2.52 14.68
CA VAL A 58 -11.41 2.60 13.38
C VAL A 58 -10.02 2.09 13.64
N ARG A 59 -9.56 1.13 12.83
CA ARG A 59 -8.20 0.63 12.98
C ARG A 59 -7.33 1.87 12.75
N ASP A 60 -6.83 2.47 13.84
CA ASP A 60 -5.89 3.59 13.80
C ASP A 60 -4.55 3.17 13.15
N THR A 61 -4.46 1.88 12.82
CA THR A 61 -3.38 1.14 12.21
C THR A 61 -3.17 1.47 10.72
N VAL A 62 -3.15 2.75 10.35
CA VAL A 62 -2.15 3.11 9.36
C VAL A 62 -0.92 3.41 10.19
N ASP A 63 -0.22 2.34 10.58
CA ASP A 63 1.09 2.45 11.21
C ASP A 63 2.01 3.10 10.18
N ARG A 64 2.08 4.44 10.25
CA ARG A 64 2.81 5.26 9.28
C ARG A 64 4.28 4.97 9.36
N GLU A 65 4.77 4.64 10.55
CA GLU A 65 6.16 4.26 10.79
C GLU A 65 6.46 2.91 10.14
N PHE A 66 5.62 1.90 10.36
CA PHE A 66 5.76 0.61 9.66
C PHE A 66 5.66 0.76 8.13
N ILE A 67 4.69 1.53 7.63
CA ILE A 67 4.53 1.78 6.19
C ILE A 67 5.75 2.51 5.61
N HIS A 68 6.28 3.48 6.35
CA HIS A 68 7.47 4.21 5.96
C HIS A 68 8.68 3.26 5.93
N ALA A 69 8.93 2.52 7.02
CA ALA A 69 10.00 1.55 7.16
C ALA A 69 9.95 0.48 6.07
N ALA A 70 8.78 -0.13 5.84
CA ALA A 70 8.57 -1.09 4.75
C ALA A 70 8.77 -0.46 3.36
N GLY A 71 8.40 0.81 3.20
CA GLY A 71 8.57 1.60 1.99
C GLY A 71 10.03 1.88 1.63
N ILE A 72 10.91 2.03 2.63
CA ILE A 72 12.33 2.29 2.45
C ILE A 72 13.23 1.05 2.61
N ALA A 73 12.66 -0.09 3.01
CA ALA A 73 13.38 -1.35 3.16
C ALA A 73 14.06 -1.78 1.84
N ASN A 74 15.24 -2.41 1.97
CA ASN A 74 16.09 -2.89 0.87
C ASN A 74 16.56 -1.77 -0.09
N ILE A 75 16.83 -0.59 0.45
CA ILE A 75 17.41 0.55 -0.26
C ILE A 75 18.63 1.03 0.53
N ALA A 76 19.67 1.53 -0.16
CA ALA A 76 20.79 2.18 0.51
C ALA A 76 20.32 3.44 1.27
N SER A 77 20.82 3.65 2.48
CA SER A 77 20.41 4.78 3.35
C SER A 77 20.63 6.14 2.70
N GLU A 78 21.77 6.33 2.03
CA GLU A 78 22.11 7.56 1.28
C GLU A 78 21.09 7.85 0.16
N TRP A 79 20.60 6.80 -0.52
CA TRP A 79 19.57 6.94 -1.54
C TRP A 79 18.22 7.35 -0.95
N VAL A 80 17.87 6.79 0.22
CA VAL A 80 16.65 7.17 0.95
C VAL A 80 16.72 8.64 1.38
N ALA A 81 17.83 9.06 1.97
CA ALA A 81 18.05 10.44 2.40
C ALA A 81 17.91 11.43 1.22
N MET A 82 18.46 11.08 0.06
CA MET A 82 18.28 11.88 -1.16
C MET A 82 16.81 11.95 -1.59
N ALA A 83 16.10 10.83 -1.60
CA ALA A 83 14.68 10.79 -1.97
C ALA A 83 13.82 11.65 -1.02
N GLU A 84 14.14 11.67 0.26
CA GLU A 84 13.47 12.50 1.27
C GLU A 84 13.79 13.98 1.10
N GLN A 85 15.06 14.32 0.87
CA GLN A 85 15.46 15.69 0.56
C GLN A 85 14.77 16.23 -0.70
N TRP A 86 14.66 15.40 -1.74
CA TRP A 86 13.91 15.72 -2.95
C TRP A 86 12.41 15.94 -2.65
N ASP A 87 11.80 15.09 -1.81
CA ASP A 87 10.38 15.20 -1.43
C ASP A 87 10.08 16.48 -0.63
N ALA A 88 11.05 16.91 0.20
CA ALA A 88 10.97 18.13 0.99
C ALA A 88 11.15 19.40 0.13
N THR A 89 11.99 19.35 -0.89
CA THR A 89 12.39 20.52 -1.70
C THR A 89 11.51 20.74 -2.93
N THR A 90 10.82 19.71 -3.41
CA THR A 90 10.02 19.82 -4.64
C THR A 90 8.75 20.67 -4.47
N THR A 91 8.46 21.50 -5.46
CA THR A 91 7.23 22.31 -5.55
C THR A 91 6.07 21.59 -6.24
N LEU A 92 6.25 20.32 -6.59
CA LEU A 92 5.23 19.50 -7.23
C LEU A 92 4.01 19.32 -6.32
N THR A 93 2.85 19.16 -6.98
CA THR A 93 1.59 18.79 -6.31
C THR A 93 1.76 17.51 -5.49
N VAL A 94 0.98 17.37 -4.41
CA VAL A 94 1.04 16.20 -3.52
C VAL A 94 0.90 14.88 -4.30
N ARG A 95 0.04 14.84 -5.32
CA ARG A 95 -0.16 13.64 -6.16
C ARG A 95 1.10 13.31 -6.98
N SER A 96 1.62 14.28 -7.72
CA SER A 96 2.80 14.07 -8.56
C SER A 96 4.01 13.74 -7.71
N ARG A 97 4.19 14.45 -6.60
CA ARG A 97 5.25 14.21 -5.62
C ARG A 97 5.28 12.77 -5.13
N ARG A 98 4.13 12.25 -4.65
CA ARG A 98 4.00 10.85 -4.21
C ARG A 98 4.34 9.84 -5.31
N GLN A 99 3.93 10.12 -6.55
CA GLN A 99 4.22 9.26 -7.70
C GLN A 99 5.72 9.22 -7.99
N PHE A 100 6.37 10.37 -8.11
CA PHE A 100 7.81 10.46 -8.35
C PHE A 100 8.63 9.88 -7.20
N ARG A 101 8.27 10.16 -5.93
CA ARG A 101 8.92 9.54 -4.76
C ARG A 101 8.89 8.01 -4.86
N SER A 102 7.76 7.44 -5.25
CA SER A 102 7.64 5.98 -5.42
C SER A 102 8.54 5.45 -6.54
N MET A 103 8.71 6.20 -7.65
CA MET A 103 9.62 5.85 -8.74
C MET A 103 11.09 5.95 -8.31
N ILE A 104 11.46 6.97 -7.54
CA ILE A 104 12.83 7.14 -7.01
C ILE A 104 13.20 5.98 -6.08
N LEU A 105 12.30 5.59 -5.18
CA LEU A 105 12.53 4.45 -4.28
C LEU A 105 12.57 3.11 -5.03
N LYS A 106 11.76 2.96 -6.08
CA LYS A 106 11.82 1.78 -6.96
C LYS A 106 13.18 1.67 -7.66
N ALA A 107 13.71 2.78 -8.18
CA ALA A 107 15.06 2.83 -8.74
C ALA A 107 16.12 2.45 -7.70
N GLY A 108 16.00 2.97 -6.47
CA GLY A 108 16.92 2.63 -5.38
C GLY A 108 16.94 1.13 -5.02
N ARG A 109 15.78 0.47 -5.04
CA ARG A 109 15.69 -0.99 -4.84
C ARG A 109 16.36 -1.76 -5.98
N TRP A 110 16.15 -1.32 -7.21
CA TRP A 110 16.80 -1.93 -8.37
C TRP A 110 18.33 -1.76 -8.34
N MET A 111 18.84 -0.59 -7.95
CA MET A 111 20.28 -0.40 -7.75
C MET A 111 20.82 -1.32 -6.68
N LYS A 112 20.13 -1.42 -5.54
CA LYS A 112 20.60 -2.28 -4.46
C LYS A 112 20.71 -3.75 -4.87
N ASP A 113 19.85 -4.20 -5.79
CA ASP A 113 19.86 -5.56 -6.35
C ASP A 113 20.94 -5.75 -7.44
N ARG A 114 21.12 -4.80 -8.37
CA ARG A 114 21.96 -4.96 -9.57
C ARG A 114 23.33 -4.31 -9.50
N HIS A 115 23.43 -3.21 -8.77
CA HIS A 115 24.62 -2.35 -8.65
C HIS A 115 24.81 -1.97 -7.17
N PRO A 116 25.02 -2.94 -6.26
CA PRO A 116 25.06 -2.70 -4.81
C PRO A 116 26.17 -1.73 -4.36
N GLU A 117 27.20 -1.54 -5.19
CA GLU A 117 28.27 -0.55 -5.03
C GLU A 117 27.78 0.89 -5.22
N THR A 118 26.70 1.08 -5.96
CA THR A 118 26.06 2.38 -6.16
C THR A 118 25.05 2.62 -5.05
N THR A 119 25.49 3.37 -4.05
CA THR A 119 24.70 3.68 -2.85
C THR A 119 24.23 5.12 -2.82
N ARG A 120 24.85 6.00 -3.61
CA ARG A 120 24.59 7.43 -3.66
C ARG A 120 24.06 7.87 -5.02
N ALA A 121 23.32 8.97 -5.02
CA ALA A 121 22.69 9.49 -6.23
C ALA A 121 23.69 10.12 -7.23
N ASP A 122 24.82 10.63 -6.74
CA ASP A 122 25.90 11.19 -7.58
C ASP A 122 26.66 10.13 -8.38
N GLN A 123 26.57 8.87 -7.95
CA GLN A 123 27.08 7.70 -8.68
C GLN A 123 26.13 7.26 -9.81
N TRP A 124 24.93 7.86 -9.92
CA TRP A 124 23.99 7.53 -10.98
C TRP A 124 24.46 8.11 -12.32
N THR A 125 25.19 7.31 -13.09
CA THR A 125 25.68 7.69 -14.41
C THR A 125 24.60 7.58 -15.48
N ARG A 126 24.90 8.10 -16.68
CA ARG A 126 24.00 7.99 -17.83
C ARG A 126 23.84 6.55 -18.29
N GLU A 127 24.88 5.73 -18.13
CA GLU A 127 24.90 4.32 -18.47
C GLU A 127 23.98 3.53 -17.55
N LEU A 128 24.07 3.76 -16.22
CA LEU A 128 23.16 3.18 -15.23
C LEU A 128 21.71 3.62 -15.48
N ALA A 129 21.51 4.88 -15.88
CA ALA A 129 20.18 5.36 -16.27
C ALA A 129 19.62 4.60 -17.48
N ALA A 130 20.42 4.37 -18.52
CA ALA A 130 20.01 3.63 -19.71
C ALA A 130 19.70 2.16 -19.39
N GLU A 131 20.53 1.53 -18.55
CA GLU A 131 20.29 0.17 -18.08
C GLU A 131 19.00 0.08 -17.27
N TYR A 132 18.77 1.02 -16.34
CA TYR A 132 17.54 1.08 -15.57
C TYR A 132 16.31 1.24 -16.47
N VAL A 133 16.35 2.10 -17.48
CA VAL A 133 15.24 2.26 -18.43
C VAL A 133 14.96 0.95 -19.17
N GLY A 134 16.01 0.25 -19.62
CA GLY A 134 15.86 -1.07 -20.24
C GLY A 134 15.40 -2.16 -19.27
N ALA A 135 15.66 -2.02 -17.98
CA ALA A 135 15.13 -2.89 -16.95
C ALA A 135 13.63 -2.59 -16.72
N VAL A 136 13.24 -1.32 -16.60
CA VAL A 136 11.85 -0.88 -16.41
C VAL A 136 10.95 -1.34 -17.55
N ASP A 137 11.42 -1.30 -18.80
CA ASP A 137 10.67 -1.82 -19.95
C ASP A 137 10.31 -3.31 -19.81
N ARG A 138 11.16 -4.08 -19.13
CA ARG A 138 10.99 -5.51 -18.88
C ARG A 138 10.38 -5.84 -17.51
N MET A 139 10.25 -4.85 -16.62
CA MET A 139 9.73 -5.05 -15.27
C MET A 139 8.23 -5.34 -15.29
N ARG A 140 7.80 -6.17 -14.35
CA ARG A 140 6.40 -6.36 -14.00
C ARG A 140 5.96 -5.33 -12.98
N VAL A 141 4.66 -5.14 -12.85
CA VAL A 141 4.07 -4.11 -11.96
C VAL A 141 4.44 -4.34 -10.49
N GLU A 142 4.66 -5.59 -10.09
CA GLU A 142 5.09 -6.00 -8.75
C GLU A 142 6.59 -5.82 -8.48
N ASP A 143 7.41 -5.77 -9.54
CA ASP A 143 8.86 -5.79 -9.37
C ASP A 143 9.32 -4.51 -8.68
N TYR A 144 10.10 -4.69 -7.60
CA TYR A 144 10.67 -3.62 -6.78
C TYR A 144 9.63 -2.66 -6.17
N VAL A 145 8.39 -3.11 -5.95
CA VAL A 145 7.35 -2.35 -5.24
C VAL A 145 7.16 -2.92 -3.83
N TRP A 146 7.06 -2.04 -2.84
CA TRP A 146 6.91 -2.45 -1.43
C TRP A 146 5.49 -2.89 -1.07
N LYS A 147 4.49 -2.38 -1.78
CA LYS A 147 3.07 -2.67 -1.57
C LYS A 147 2.45 -3.26 -2.82
N THR A 148 2.11 -4.54 -2.77
CA THR A 148 1.37 -5.25 -3.82
C THR A 148 -0.15 -5.29 -3.56
N ALA A 149 -0.56 -5.01 -2.32
CA ALA A 149 -1.96 -4.93 -1.93
C ALA A 149 -2.69 -3.82 -2.70
N GLY A 150 -3.63 -4.23 -3.57
CA GLY A 150 -4.39 -3.35 -4.47
C GLY A 150 -3.96 -3.41 -5.94
N LEU A 151 -2.88 -4.14 -6.29
CA LEU A 151 -2.49 -4.35 -7.69
C LEU A 151 -3.41 -5.35 -8.42
N GLY A 152 -4.11 -6.23 -7.70
CA GLY A 152 -5.16 -7.10 -8.23
C GLY A 152 -4.77 -7.79 -9.55
N ALA A 153 -5.61 -7.65 -10.57
CA ALA A 153 -5.40 -8.21 -11.91
C ALA A 153 -4.24 -7.58 -12.73
N LYS A 154 -3.42 -6.70 -12.12
CA LYS A 154 -2.22 -6.10 -12.75
C LYS A 154 -0.92 -6.78 -12.35
N LEU A 155 -0.95 -7.65 -11.33
CA LEU A 155 0.19 -8.49 -10.97
C LEU A 155 0.57 -9.39 -12.16
N GLY A 156 1.86 -9.50 -12.47
CA GLY A 156 2.38 -10.30 -13.57
C GLY A 156 2.42 -9.59 -14.92
N LYS A 157 1.77 -8.43 -15.07
CA LYS A 157 1.74 -7.70 -16.35
C LYS A 157 3.00 -6.83 -16.50
N PRO A 158 3.53 -6.67 -17.73
CA PRO A 158 4.56 -5.67 -18.00
C PRO A 158 4.08 -4.29 -17.55
N SER A 159 4.98 -3.48 -16.98
CA SER A 159 4.65 -2.09 -16.66
C SER A 159 4.48 -1.29 -17.94
N ALA A 160 3.24 -1.17 -18.41
CA ALA A 160 2.93 -0.36 -19.58
C ALA A 160 3.23 1.13 -19.27
N PRO A 161 3.81 1.88 -20.22
CA PRO A 161 3.90 3.34 -20.13
C PRO A 161 2.50 3.91 -19.88
N ALA A 162 2.39 4.87 -18.96
CA ALA A 162 1.13 5.60 -18.80
C ALA A 162 0.79 6.26 -20.15
N PRO A 163 -0.45 6.14 -20.66
CA PRO A 163 -0.82 6.81 -21.89
C PRO A 163 -0.60 8.32 -21.69
N LYS A 164 0.17 8.94 -22.60
CA LYS A 164 0.27 10.41 -22.67
C LYS A 164 -1.16 10.93 -22.80
N ARG A 165 -1.65 11.66 -21.78
CA ARG A 165 -2.92 12.38 -21.92
C ARG A 165 -2.71 13.41 -23.04
N PRO A 166 -3.54 13.44 -24.08
CA PRO A 166 -3.42 14.47 -25.09
C PRO A 166 -3.61 15.82 -24.40
N CYS A 167 -2.61 16.68 -24.52
CA CYS A 167 -2.72 18.08 -24.19
C CYS A 167 -3.80 18.65 -25.10
N LEU A 168 -4.96 19.01 -24.56
CA LEU A 168 -5.91 19.84 -25.30
C LEU A 168 -5.26 21.20 -25.48
N VAL A 169 -4.67 21.42 -26.65
CA VAL A 169 -4.30 22.76 -27.11
C VAL A 169 -5.61 23.50 -27.35
N ARG A 170 -5.79 24.62 -26.65
CA ARG A 170 -6.93 25.52 -26.78
C ARG A 170 -6.51 26.74 -27.58
#